data_AF-A0A1G5MG85-F1
#
_entry.id   AF-A0A1G5MG85-F1
#
_cell.length_a   1.000
_cell.length_b   1.000
_cell.length_c   1.000
_cell.angle_alpha   90.00
_cell.angle_beta   90.00
_cell.angle_gamma   90.00
#
_symmetry.space_group_name_H-M   'P 1'
#
loop_
_entity.id
_entity.type
_entity.pdbx_description
1 polymer ?
#
loop_
_entity_poly.entity_id
_entity_poly.type
_entity_poly.pdbx_seq_one_letter_code
_entity_poly.pdbx_strand_id
1 'polypeptide(L)'
;MTRAMTQPVERASRTTESSEGEGPQREGAGAGDAGAGDTAVVELRAHHLLCMLTFAGKGYSPGFVARFEEVAAAINAGAAVKIVDGPDPLCACVIAAEKEPHCFKASVTERDRKAARDVGEKLGLTIKAGTVIPLSRTRVDEMRTWFQQGTTRPACAGCEWDTLCTRLADGGFEGCRVKGV
;
A
#
# COMPACT_ATOMS: atom_id res chain seq x y z
N MET A 1 -12.25 -5.31 -45.51
CA MET A 1 -13.31 -4.32 -45.79
C MET A 1 -13.83 -3.80 -44.46
N THR A 2 -13.45 -2.56 -44.17
CA THR A 2 -14.17 -1.49 -43.45
C THR A 2 -15.28 -1.86 -42.44
N ARG A 3 -15.00 -1.43 -41.20
CA ARG A 3 -15.89 -1.17 -40.06
C ARG A 3 -16.93 -0.09 -40.41
N ALA A 4 -18.18 -0.21 -39.95
CA ALA A 4 -18.97 0.86 -39.34
C ALA A 4 -20.42 0.42 -39.04
N MET A 5 -20.78 0.49 -37.76
CA MET A 5 -22.15 0.59 -37.29
C MET A 5 -22.57 2.06 -37.31
N THR A 6 -23.81 2.35 -37.71
CA THR A 6 -24.46 3.63 -37.41
C THR A 6 -25.97 3.42 -37.31
N GLN A 7 -26.52 3.68 -36.12
CA GLN A 7 -27.96 3.81 -35.85
C GLN A 7 -28.36 5.30 -35.95
N PRO A 8 -29.63 5.61 -36.25
CA PRO A 8 -30.12 6.99 -36.30
C PRO A 8 -30.51 7.51 -34.92
N VAL A 9 -30.31 8.81 -34.71
CA VAL A 9 -30.70 9.53 -33.48
C VAL A 9 -31.98 10.32 -33.79
N GLU A 10 -33.03 10.05 -33.01
CA GLU A 10 -34.31 10.76 -33.07
C GLU A 10 -34.32 12.07 -32.27
N ARG A 11 -35.34 12.85 -32.58
CA ARG A 11 -35.60 14.28 -32.37
C ARG A 11 -36.48 14.50 -31.15
N ALA A 12 -36.29 15.57 -30.38
CA ALA A 12 -37.40 16.35 -29.79
C ALA A 12 -36.93 17.66 -29.14
N SER A 13 -37.79 18.66 -29.24
CA SER A 13 -37.61 20.07 -28.90
C SER A 13 -38.41 20.43 -27.64
N ARG A 14 -37.93 21.45 -26.89
CA ARG A 14 -38.66 22.60 -26.26
C ARG A 14 -39.97 22.31 -25.45
N THR A 15 -40.21 22.81 -24.24
CA THR A 15 -40.47 24.22 -23.82
C THR A 15 -40.75 24.30 -22.30
N THR A 16 -40.43 25.47 -21.69
CA THR A 16 -41.10 26.28 -20.61
C THR A 16 -41.62 25.58 -19.31
N GLU A 17 -41.74 26.17 -18.11
CA GLU A 17 -41.97 27.55 -17.63
C GLU A 17 -41.75 27.65 -16.09
N SER A 18 -41.47 28.88 -15.63
CA SER A 18 -41.72 29.59 -14.35
C SER A 18 -42.43 28.91 -13.15
N SER A 19 -41.95 29.14 -11.91
CA SER A 19 -42.43 30.20 -10.97
C SER A 19 -41.97 29.97 -9.51
N GLU A 20 -42.23 30.98 -8.67
CA GLU A 20 -41.57 31.38 -7.42
C GLU A 20 -41.97 30.61 -6.14
N GLY A 21 -41.16 30.74 -5.08
CA GLY A 21 -41.55 30.31 -3.73
C GLY A 21 -40.44 30.49 -2.68
N GLU A 22 -40.38 31.67 -2.07
CA GLU A 22 -39.51 32.01 -0.93
C GLU A 22 -40.16 31.54 0.39
N GLY A 23 -39.37 30.93 1.30
CA GLY A 23 -39.82 30.44 2.60
C GLY A 23 -38.65 29.98 3.49
N PRO A 24 -38.82 29.93 4.82
CA PRO A 24 -37.97 30.66 5.77
C PRO A 24 -36.74 29.91 6.31
N GLN A 25 -35.80 30.74 6.76
CA GLN A 25 -34.61 30.39 7.54
C GLN A 25 -34.93 29.49 8.74
N ARG A 26 -34.16 28.41 8.88
CA ARG A 26 -33.99 27.67 10.14
C ARG A 26 -32.51 27.52 10.41
N GLU A 27 -32.10 28.08 11.54
CA GLU A 27 -30.80 27.89 12.16
C GLU A 27 -30.70 26.47 12.76
N GLY A 28 -29.47 25.95 12.81
CA GLY A 28 -29.08 25.00 13.83
C GLY A 28 -29.10 23.52 13.44
N ALA A 29 -28.02 23.05 12.84
CA ALA A 29 -27.37 21.82 13.26
C ALA A 29 -25.92 21.89 12.75
N GLY A 30 -25.00 22.23 13.67
CA GLY A 30 -23.59 22.02 13.42
C GLY A 30 -23.37 20.54 13.18
N ALA A 31 -23.21 20.16 11.91
CA ALA A 31 -22.48 18.96 11.57
C ALA A 31 -21.05 19.24 12.02
N GLY A 32 -20.69 18.66 13.16
CA GLY A 32 -19.30 18.52 13.54
C GLY A 32 -18.59 17.90 12.35
N ASP A 33 -17.77 18.70 11.69
CA ASP A 33 -16.70 18.22 10.85
C ASP A 33 -15.85 17.33 11.74
N ALA A 34 -16.15 16.02 11.70
CA ALA A 34 -15.23 15.01 12.15
C ALA A 34 -14.06 15.10 11.17
N GLY A 35 -13.17 16.05 11.46
CA GLY A 35 -11.98 16.30 10.69
C GLY A 35 -11.34 14.95 10.41
N ALA A 36 -11.25 14.62 9.13
CA ALA A 36 -10.38 13.58 8.65
C ALA A 36 -8.97 13.98 9.11
N GLY A 37 -8.61 13.54 10.31
CA GLY A 37 -7.29 13.78 10.88
C GLY A 37 -6.30 13.24 9.87
N ASP A 38 -5.44 14.12 9.39
CA ASP A 38 -4.44 13.84 8.37
C ASP A 38 -3.59 12.67 8.88
N THR A 39 -3.95 11.45 8.47
CA THR A 39 -3.31 10.24 8.96
C THR A 39 -1.96 10.20 8.29
N ALA A 40 -0.89 10.24 9.07
CA ALA A 40 0.46 10.17 8.54
C ALA A 40 0.59 8.98 7.56
N VAL A 41 1.37 9.15 6.49
CA VAL A 41 1.54 8.12 5.47
C VAL A 41 3.02 7.84 5.26
N VAL A 42 3.37 6.56 5.19
CA VAL A 42 4.66 6.10 4.66
C VAL A 42 4.46 5.48 3.28
N GLU A 43 5.38 5.76 2.37
CA GLU A 43 5.35 5.19 1.03
C GLU A 43 6.19 3.92 0.99
N LEU A 44 5.58 2.83 0.53
CA LEU A 44 6.29 1.58 0.31
C LEU A 44 5.88 0.98 -1.03
N ARG A 45 6.83 0.39 -1.76
CA ARG A 45 6.50 -0.49 -2.87
C ARG A 45 5.98 -1.82 -2.33
N ALA A 46 5.20 -2.54 -3.15
CA ALA A 46 4.43 -3.69 -2.69
C ALA A 46 5.29 -4.81 -2.07
N HIS A 47 6.51 -5.06 -2.55
CA HIS A 47 7.34 -6.08 -1.89
C HIS A 47 7.94 -5.60 -0.55
N HIS A 48 8.19 -4.30 -0.38
CA HIS A 48 8.64 -3.76 0.91
C HIS A 48 7.54 -3.79 1.97
N LEU A 49 6.26 -3.71 1.56
CA LEU A 49 5.12 -4.04 2.43
C LEU A 49 5.25 -5.46 3.01
N LEU A 50 5.72 -6.45 2.25
CA LEU A 50 5.98 -7.79 2.78
C LEU A 50 7.24 -7.83 3.67
N CYS A 51 8.31 -7.16 3.25
CA CYS A 51 9.56 -7.12 4.02
C CYS A 51 9.35 -6.55 5.44
N MET A 52 8.44 -5.57 5.60
CA MET A 52 8.17 -4.95 6.91
C MET A 52 7.69 -5.97 7.97
N LEU A 53 7.00 -7.03 7.54
CA LEU A 53 6.43 -8.05 8.42
C LEU A 53 7.51 -8.78 9.23
N THR A 54 8.70 -8.89 8.63
CA THR A 54 9.88 -9.59 9.18
C THR A 54 11.05 -8.65 9.45
N PHE A 55 10.85 -7.33 9.42
CA PHE A 55 11.93 -6.40 9.72
C PHE A 55 12.29 -6.47 11.21
N ALA A 56 13.52 -6.89 11.51
CA ALA A 56 14.05 -7.08 12.87
C ALA A 56 15.35 -6.28 13.12
N GLY A 57 15.63 -5.25 12.32
CA GLY A 57 16.84 -4.43 12.45
C GLY A 57 18.15 -5.11 12.03
N LYS A 58 18.09 -6.21 11.28
CA LYS A 58 19.26 -7.00 10.87
C LYS A 58 19.13 -7.55 9.45
N GLY A 59 20.27 -7.92 8.85
CA GLY A 59 20.35 -8.52 7.51
C GLY A 59 20.51 -7.54 6.36
N TYR A 60 20.32 -6.25 6.59
CA TYR A 60 20.48 -5.19 5.60
C TYR A 60 21.69 -4.31 5.90
N SER A 61 22.06 -3.44 4.95
CA SER A 61 23.09 -2.42 5.18
C SER A 61 22.68 -1.45 6.29
N PRO A 62 23.62 -0.83 7.02
CA PRO A 62 23.30 0.10 8.12
C PRO A 62 22.36 1.24 7.69
N GLY A 63 22.56 1.81 6.49
CA GLY A 63 21.71 2.88 5.96
C GLY A 63 20.29 2.41 5.67
N PHE A 64 20.12 1.20 5.16
CA PHE A 64 18.79 0.61 4.92
C PHE A 64 18.09 0.30 6.24
N VAL A 65 18.80 -0.25 7.23
CA VAL A 65 18.26 -0.49 8.58
C VAL A 65 17.77 0.81 9.21
N ALA A 66 18.56 1.89 9.17
CA ALA A 66 18.18 3.18 9.75
C ALA A 66 16.87 3.73 9.14
N ARG A 67 16.75 3.70 7.81
CA ARG A 67 15.51 4.10 7.11
C ARG A 67 14.32 3.21 7.47
N PHE A 68 14.54 1.91 7.61
CA PHE A 68 13.47 0.98 7.95
C PHE A 68 13.03 1.13 9.41
N GLU A 69 13.93 1.47 10.34
CA GLU A 69 13.55 1.82 11.72
C GLU A 69 12.64 3.06 11.76
N GLU A 70 12.89 4.08 10.92
CA GLU A 70 11.98 5.24 10.78
C GLU A 70 10.59 4.83 10.28
N VAL A 71 10.53 3.99 9.23
CA VAL A 71 9.27 3.46 8.70
C VAL A 71 8.53 2.64 9.76
N ALA A 72 9.24 1.78 10.50
CA ALA A 72 8.65 0.97 11.55
C ALA A 72 8.09 1.83 12.69
N ALA A 73 8.83 2.87 13.11
CA ALA A 73 8.38 3.83 14.11
C ALA A 73 7.12 4.58 13.64
N ALA A 74 7.09 5.05 12.40
CA ALA A 74 5.94 5.75 11.83
C ALA A 74 4.69 4.86 11.78
N ILE A 75 4.81 3.62 11.31
CA ILE A 75 3.70 2.67 11.28
C ILE A 75 3.18 2.39 12.69
N ASN A 76 4.09 2.19 13.65
CA ASN A 76 3.72 1.97 15.06
C ASN A 76 3.14 3.22 15.73
N ALA A 77 3.33 4.41 15.16
CA ALA A 77 2.69 5.66 15.58
C ALA A 77 1.35 5.93 14.87
N GLY A 78 0.92 5.03 13.98
CA GLY A 78 -0.38 5.09 13.30
C GLY A 78 -0.32 5.47 11.83
N ALA A 79 0.87 5.54 11.23
CA ALA A 79 0.97 5.84 9.82
C ALA A 79 0.39 4.71 8.96
N ALA A 80 -0.41 5.07 7.96
CA ALA A 80 -0.84 4.15 6.92
C ALA A 80 0.27 3.93 5.89
N VAL A 81 0.23 2.81 5.17
CA VAL A 81 1.13 2.56 4.05
C VAL A 81 0.45 2.94 2.74
N LYS A 82 1.03 3.85 1.97
CA LYS A 82 0.64 4.11 0.58
C LYS A 82 1.55 3.30 -0.35
N ILE A 83 0.94 2.52 -1.22
CA ILE A 83 1.66 1.75 -2.23
C ILE A 83 2.13 2.67 -3.34
N VAL A 84 3.41 2.56 -3.72
CA VAL A 84 4.02 3.28 -4.84
C VAL A 84 4.58 2.32 -5.88
N ASP A 85 4.67 2.79 -7.13
CA ASP A 85 5.35 2.08 -8.20
C ASP A 85 6.84 2.40 -8.20
N GLY A 86 7.67 1.38 -8.43
CA GLY A 86 9.12 1.55 -8.50
C GLY A 86 9.79 1.70 -7.14
N PRO A 87 11.00 2.29 -7.08
CA PRO A 87 11.70 2.49 -5.82
C PRO A 87 10.94 3.40 -4.86
N ASP A 88 11.05 3.11 -3.56
CA ASP A 88 10.43 3.87 -2.49
C ASP A 88 11.52 4.51 -1.58
N PRO A 89 11.15 5.23 -0.50
CA PRO A 89 12.12 5.85 0.40
C PRO A 89 13.16 4.89 1.01
N LEU A 90 12.86 3.59 1.16
CA LEU A 90 13.85 2.62 1.66
C LEU A 90 14.97 2.38 0.64
N CYS A 91 14.67 2.47 -0.66
CA CYS A 91 15.63 2.32 -1.74
C CYS A 91 16.69 3.43 -1.79
N ALA A 92 16.46 4.58 -1.14
CA ALA A 92 17.31 5.77 -1.27
C ALA A 92 18.80 5.48 -1.00
N CYS A 93 19.11 4.68 0.02
CA CYS A 93 20.48 4.34 0.37
C CYS A 93 21.16 3.46 -0.69
N VAL A 94 20.43 2.51 -1.28
CA VAL A 94 20.92 1.63 -2.35
C VAL A 94 21.17 2.45 -3.62
N ILE A 95 20.24 3.34 -3.97
CA ILE A 95 20.33 4.19 -5.15
C ILE A 95 21.55 5.12 -5.06
N ALA A 96 21.84 5.66 -3.89
CA ALA A 96 23.00 6.51 -3.68
C ALA A 96 24.33 5.74 -3.72
N ALA A 97 24.34 4.47 -3.32
CA ALA A 97 25.55 3.67 -3.16
C ALA A 97 25.94 2.86 -4.41
N GLU A 98 24.97 2.45 -5.24
CA GLU A 98 25.20 1.54 -6.36
C GLU A 98 25.11 2.25 -7.71
N LYS A 99 26.03 1.92 -8.63
CA LYS A 99 25.98 2.42 -10.01
C LYS A 99 24.77 1.89 -10.79
N GLU A 100 24.37 0.64 -10.51
CA GLU A 100 23.22 -0.02 -11.14
C GLU A 100 22.30 -0.60 -10.06
N PRO A 101 21.50 0.26 -9.38
CA PRO A 101 20.70 -0.15 -8.25
C PRO A 101 19.70 -1.25 -8.64
N HIS A 102 19.68 -2.33 -7.88
CA HIS A 102 18.77 -3.44 -8.15
C HIS A 102 17.28 -3.02 -8.14
N CYS A 103 16.94 -1.93 -7.44
CA CYS A 103 15.59 -1.41 -7.28
C CYS A 103 14.85 -1.13 -8.60
N PHE A 104 15.60 -0.89 -9.69
CA PHE A 104 15.07 -0.62 -11.04
C PHE A 104 14.98 -1.86 -11.94
N LYS A 105 15.49 -3.02 -11.49
CA LYS A 105 15.50 -4.24 -12.32
C LYS A 105 14.08 -4.77 -12.51
N ALA A 106 13.77 -5.25 -13.71
CA ALA A 106 12.46 -5.85 -14.02
C ALA A 106 12.09 -7.02 -13.10
N SER A 107 13.08 -7.78 -12.61
CA SER A 107 12.85 -8.83 -11.62
C SER A 107 12.30 -8.29 -10.30
N VAL A 108 12.67 -7.07 -9.87
CA VAL A 108 12.14 -6.45 -8.65
C VAL A 108 10.73 -5.90 -8.91
N THR A 109 10.47 -5.34 -10.08
CA THR A 109 9.10 -4.96 -10.49
C THR A 109 8.16 -6.17 -10.51
N GLU A 110 8.63 -7.34 -10.95
CA GLU A 110 7.84 -8.56 -10.90
C GLU A 110 7.57 -9.03 -9.45
N ARG A 111 8.51 -8.82 -8.51
CA ARG A 111 8.26 -9.06 -7.08
C ARG A 111 7.14 -8.15 -6.56
N ASP A 112 7.13 -6.88 -6.96
CA ASP A 112 6.04 -5.97 -6.57
C ASP A 112 4.69 -6.45 -7.09
N ARG A 113 4.60 -6.84 -8.37
CA ARG A 113 3.33 -7.33 -8.94
C ARG A 113 2.83 -8.56 -8.19
N LYS A 114 3.72 -9.50 -7.87
CA LYS A 114 3.35 -10.70 -7.08
C LYS A 114 2.89 -10.32 -5.68
N ALA A 115 3.62 -9.45 -4.99
CA ALA A 115 3.27 -9.01 -3.63
C ALA A 115 1.92 -8.29 -3.61
N ALA A 116 1.70 -7.33 -4.53
CA ALA A 116 0.45 -6.59 -4.64
C ALA A 116 -0.74 -7.51 -4.94
N ARG A 117 -0.57 -8.47 -5.86
CA ARG A 117 -1.61 -9.47 -6.17
C ARG A 117 -1.92 -10.32 -4.94
N ASP A 118 -0.92 -10.98 -4.36
CA ASP A 118 -1.15 -11.99 -3.32
C ASP A 118 -1.69 -11.36 -2.03
N VAL A 119 -1.18 -10.19 -1.63
CA VAL A 119 -1.72 -9.43 -0.49
C VAL A 119 -3.11 -8.88 -0.82
N GLY A 120 -3.32 -8.37 -2.03
CA GLY A 120 -4.60 -7.85 -2.48
C GLY A 120 -5.71 -8.90 -2.44
N GLU A 121 -5.42 -10.11 -2.92
CA GLU A 121 -6.34 -11.27 -2.86
C GLU A 121 -6.75 -11.59 -1.43
N LYS A 122 -5.80 -11.58 -0.47
CA LYS A 122 -6.09 -11.81 0.95
C LYS A 122 -6.92 -10.72 1.59
N LEU A 123 -6.71 -9.47 1.17
CA LEU A 123 -7.44 -8.32 1.69
C LEU A 123 -8.79 -8.09 0.99
N GLY A 124 -9.07 -8.77 -0.12
CA GLY A 124 -10.22 -8.47 -0.97
C GLY A 124 -10.11 -7.09 -1.64
N LEU A 125 -8.89 -6.64 -1.94
CA LEU A 125 -8.59 -5.32 -2.51
C LEU A 125 -7.72 -5.44 -3.76
N THR A 126 -7.95 -4.56 -4.74
CA THR A 126 -6.99 -4.35 -5.83
C THR A 126 -5.89 -3.39 -5.36
N ILE A 127 -4.70 -3.91 -5.11
CA ILE A 127 -3.53 -3.09 -4.73
C ILE A 127 -2.85 -2.54 -5.99
N LYS A 128 -2.72 -1.21 -6.08
CA LYS A 128 -2.01 -0.47 -7.12
C LYS A 128 -1.33 0.76 -6.51
N ALA A 129 -0.52 1.47 -7.28
CA ALA A 129 0.01 2.76 -6.84
C ALA A 129 -1.12 3.70 -6.39
N GLY A 130 -0.93 4.33 -5.23
CA GLY A 130 -1.92 5.17 -4.56
C GLY A 130 -2.86 4.42 -3.61
N THR A 131 -2.89 3.08 -3.61
CA THR A 131 -3.65 2.33 -2.60
C THR A 131 -3.08 2.61 -1.21
N VAL A 132 -3.92 3.03 -0.27
CA VAL A 132 -3.55 3.28 1.13
C VAL A 132 -4.07 2.14 2.00
N ILE A 133 -3.19 1.56 2.81
CA ILE A 133 -3.47 0.41 3.68
C ILE A 133 -3.21 0.83 5.14
N PRO A 134 -4.26 1.03 5.95
CA PRO A 134 -4.10 1.23 7.39
C PRO A 134 -3.54 -0.03 8.05
N LEU A 135 -2.53 0.13 8.90
CA LEU A 135 -1.87 -0.99 9.57
C LEU A 135 -2.15 -1.01 11.08
N SER A 136 -3.32 -1.55 11.43
CA SER A 136 -3.58 -1.94 12.81
C SER A 136 -2.78 -3.18 13.20
N ARG A 137 -2.66 -3.43 14.50
CA ARG A 137 -2.05 -4.64 15.03
C ARG A 137 -2.67 -5.91 14.45
N THR A 138 -4.00 -5.96 14.40
CA THR A 138 -4.74 -7.08 13.79
C THR A 138 -4.36 -7.28 12.32
N ARG A 139 -4.26 -6.18 11.54
CA ARG A 139 -3.88 -6.26 10.13
C ARG A 139 -2.47 -6.81 9.94
N VAL A 140 -1.52 -6.36 10.76
CA VAL A 140 -0.14 -6.86 10.72
C VAL A 140 -0.08 -8.35 11.07
N ASP A 141 -0.83 -8.79 12.08
CA ASP A 141 -0.89 -10.20 12.51
C ASP A 141 -1.54 -11.11 11.44
N GLU A 142 -2.59 -10.65 10.76
CA GLU A 142 -3.18 -11.33 9.59
C GLU A 142 -2.17 -11.50 8.45
N MET A 143 -1.49 -10.41 8.08
CA MET A 143 -0.48 -10.43 7.01
C MET A 143 0.69 -11.36 7.35
N ARG A 144 1.11 -11.37 8.61
CA ARG A 144 2.11 -12.30 9.15
C ARG A 144 1.65 -13.76 9.05
N THR A 145 0.40 -14.04 9.36
CA THR A 145 -0.18 -15.39 9.23
C THR A 145 -0.10 -15.87 7.78
N TRP A 146 -0.49 -15.05 6.80
CA TRP A 146 -0.41 -15.40 5.39
C TRP A 146 1.02 -15.56 4.89
N PHE A 147 1.93 -14.73 5.38
CA PHE A 147 3.36 -14.82 5.08
C PHE A 147 3.96 -16.11 5.62
N GLN A 148 3.68 -16.46 6.87
CA GLN A 148 4.15 -17.70 7.51
C GLN A 148 3.62 -18.94 6.78
N GLN A 149 2.36 -18.92 6.36
CA GLN A 149 1.75 -19.98 5.54
C GLN A 149 2.29 -20.05 4.10
N GLY A 150 3.12 -19.09 3.68
CA GLY A 150 3.68 -19.02 2.33
C GLY A 150 2.74 -18.46 1.27
N THR A 151 1.50 -18.12 1.62
CA THR A 151 0.48 -17.69 0.65
C THR A 151 0.73 -16.31 0.04
N THR A 152 1.58 -15.49 0.66
CA THR A 152 2.05 -14.21 0.11
C THR A 152 3.56 -14.21 -0.21
N ARG A 153 4.21 -15.39 -0.18
CA ARG A 153 5.64 -15.57 -0.46
C ARG A 153 6.06 -15.82 -1.92
N PRO A 154 5.19 -15.95 -2.95
CA PRO A 154 5.66 -16.03 -4.34
C PRO A 154 6.56 -14.85 -4.76
N ALA A 155 6.35 -13.66 -4.19
CA ALA A 155 7.21 -12.50 -4.38
C ALA A 155 8.62 -12.65 -3.77
N CYS A 156 8.81 -13.56 -2.80
CA CYS A 156 10.07 -13.81 -2.10
C CYS A 156 10.98 -14.80 -2.84
N ALA A 157 10.50 -15.51 -3.85
CA ALA A 157 11.29 -16.51 -4.58
C ALA A 157 12.64 -15.92 -5.08
N GLY A 158 13.76 -16.54 -4.70
CA GLY A 158 15.11 -16.07 -5.03
C GLY A 158 15.51 -14.75 -4.37
N CYS A 159 14.83 -14.31 -3.32
CA CYS A 159 15.24 -13.15 -2.51
C CYS A 159 16.41 -13.54 -1.61
N GLU A 160 17.43 -12.68 -1.51
CA GLU A 160 18.61 -12.95 -0.68
C GLU A 160 18.27 -13.08 0.82
N TRP A 161 17.18 -12.45 1.27
CA TRP A 161 16.73 -12.50 2.67
C TRP A 161 15.73 -13.63 2.97
N ASP A 162 15.40 -14.47 2.00
CA ASP A 162 14.38 -15.51 2.16
C ASP A 162 14.61 -16.41 3.39
N THR A 163 15.85 -16.84 3.61
CA THR A 163 16.20 -17.67 4.77
C THR A 163 16.06 -16.91 6.10
N LEU A 164 16.42 -15.62 6.13
CA LEU A 164 16.25 -14.80 7.33
C LEU A 164 14.77 -14.60 7.65
N CYS A 165 13.97 -14.24 6.64
CA CYS A 165 12.54 -14.03 6.78
C CYS A 165 11.81 -15.32 7.20
N THR A 166 12.25 -16.48 6.67
CA THR A 166 11.74 -17.80 7.08
C THR A 166 11.97 -18.04 8.57
N ARG A 167 13.21 -17.89 9.06
CA ARG A 167 13.51 -18.09 10.48
C ARG A 167 12.71 -17.17 11.40
N LEU A 168 12.51 -15.91 10.98
CA LEU A 168 11.72 -14.95 11.76
C LEU A 168 10.24 -15.34 11.76
N ALA A 169 9.70 -15.78 10.63
CA ALA A 169 8.31 -16.25 10.55
C ALA A 169 8.10 -17.52 11.38
N ASP A 170 9.00 -18.50 11.31
CA ASP A 170 8.96 -19.74 12.10
C ASP A 170 9.09 -19.46 13.60
N GLY A 171 9.87 -18.44 13.98
CA GLY A 171 10.00 -17.94 15.35
C GLY A 171 8.85 -17.02 15.80
N GLY A 172 7.70 -17.04 15.13
CA GLY A 172 6.52 -16.25 15.54
C GLY A 172 6.72 -14.73 15.44
N PHE A 173 7.63 -14.28 14.57
CA PHE A 173 7.98 -12.86 14.37
C PHE A 173 8.54 -12.16 15.61
N GLU A 174 9.12 -12.93 16.53
CA GLU A 174 9.81 -12.39 17.70
C GLU A 174 10.92 -11.41 17.27
N GLY A 175 11.01 -10.28 17.98
CA GLY A 175 11.98 -9.22 17.68
C GLY A 175 11.68 -8.39 16.43
N CYS A 176 10.63 -8.69 15.65
CA CYS A 176 10.24 -7.85 14.51
C CYS A 176 9.66 -6.51 14.98
N ARG A 177 10.11 -5.40 14.37
CA ARG A 177 9.90 -4.01 14.82
C ARG A 177 8.49 -3.49 14.53
N VAL A 178 7.90 -3.88 13.40
CA VAL A 178 6.55 -3.44 13.01
C VAL A 178 5.51 -4.21 13.81
N LYS A 179 4.67 -3.49 14.56
CA LYS A 179 3.56 -4.05 15.35
C LYS A 179 2.20 -3.58 14.84
N GLY A 180 2.12 -2.39 14.26
CA GLY A 180 0.85 -1.71 13.98
C GLY A 180 0.28 -1.05 15.24
N VAL A 181 -0.70 -0.16 15.06
CA VAL A 181 -1.41 0.52 16.15
C VAL A 181 -2.58 -0.26 16.72
#